data_AF-A0A920APC2-F1
#
_entry.id   AF-A0A920APC2-F1
#
_cell.length_a   1.000
_cell.length_b   1.000
_cell.length_c   1.000
_cell.angle_alpha   90.00
_cell.angle_beta   90.00
_cell.angle_gamma   90.00
#
_symmetry.space_group_name_H-M   'P 1'
#
loop_
_entity.id
_entity.type
_entity.pdbx_description
1 polymer ?
#
loop_
_entity_poly.entity_id
_entity_poly.type
_entity_poly.pdbx_seq_one_letter_code
_entity_poly.pdbx_strand_id
1 'polypeptide(L)' 'MKSPYHKDQKVRVFSEKVPNPKAVRYGFKNCVIPTLFGRNGLPVSSFRTDNLNANE' A
#
# COMPACT_ATOMS: atom_id res chain seq x y z
N MET A 1 22.00 5.78 -13.77
CA MET A 1 21.33 5.05 -12.67
C MET A 1 20.02 4.47 -13.18
N LYS A 2 19.74 3.17 -12.99
CA LYS A 2 18.39 2.62 -13.24
C LYS A 2 17.46 3.09 -12.13
N SER A 3 16.28 3.58 -12.49
CA SER A 3 15.26 3.94 -11.52
C SER A 3 14.88 2.72 -10.69
N PRO A 4 14.88 2.78 -9.34
CA PRO A 4 14.44 1.67 -8.49
C PRO A 4 12.93 1.41 -8.60
N TYR A 5 12.18 2.30 -9.28
CA TYR A 5 10.75 2.19 -9.43
C TYR A 5 10.37 1.28 -10.60
N HIS A 6 9.33 0.48 -10.40
CA HIS A 6 8.72 -0.25 -11.50
C HIS A 6 8.15 0.73 -12.54
N LYS A 7 8.31 0.38 -13.82
CA LYS A 7 7.92 1.22 -14.96
C LYS A 7 6.43 1.61 -14.95
N ASP A 8 5.57 0.79 -14.33
CA ASP A 8 4.12 0.99 -14.25
C ASP A 8 3.66 1.83 -13.05
N GLN A 9 4.58 2.34 -12.22
CA GLN A 9 4.27 3.18 -11.05
C GLN A 9 3.27 2.54 -10.06
N LYS A 10 3.26 1.19 -9.99
CA LYS A 10 2.40 0.43 -9.07
C LYS A 10 3.19 -0.12 -7.89
N VAL A 11 2.51 -0.24 -6.75
CA VAL A 11 2.99 -0.97 -5.58
C VAL A 11 2.42 -2.38 -5.63
N ARG A 12 3.29 -3.39 -5.52
CA ARG A 12 2.88 -4.80 -5.42
C ARG A 12 3.05 -5.25 -3.98
N VAL A 13 2.06 -5.97 -3.46
CA VAL A 13 2.08 -6.56 -2.12
C VAL A 13 1.81 -8.06 -2.22
N PHE A 14 2.44 -8.84 -1.35
CA PHE A 14 2.27 -10.28 -1.30
C PHE A 14 2.32 -10.75 0.15
N SER A 15 1.71 -11.91 0.42
CA SER A 15 1.77 -12.57 1.72
C SER A 15 1.48 -14.05 1.54
N GLU A 16 2.36 -14.92 2.05
CA GLU A 16 2.15 -16.37 2.02
C GLU A 16 0.88 -16.81 2.75
N LYS A 17 0.48 -16.05 3.78
CA LYS A 17 -0.73 -16.30 4.57
C LYS A 17 -2.02 -15.82 3.89
N VAL A 18 -1.91 -15.03 2.81
CA VAL A 18 -3.06 -14.45 2.10
C VAL A 18 -2.88 -14.69 0.59
N PRO A 19 -3.16 -15.91 0.10
CA PRO A 19 -2.91 -16.27 -1.30
C PRO A 19 -3.82 -15.54 -2.30
N ASN A 20 -5.00 -15.08 -1.86
CA ASN A 20 -5.96 -14.33 -2.69
C ASN A 20 -6.30 -12.98 -2.04
N PRO A 21 -5.42 -11.96 -2.14
CA PRO A 21 -5.67 -10.65 -1.53
C PRO A 21 -6.92 -9.98 -2.11
N LYS A 22 -7.81 -9.48 -1.23
CA LYS A 22 -9.01 -8.72 -1.62
C LYS A 22 -8.85 -7.22 -1.42
N ALA A 23 -8.17 -6.82 -0.36
CA ALA A 23 -7.91 -5.43 -0.03
C ALA A 23 -6.59 -5.29 0.72
N VAL A 24 -6.05 -4.08 0.73
CA VAL A 24 -4.79 -3.72 1.39
C VAL A 24 -5.05 -2.55 2.33
N ARG A 25 -4.39 -2.58 3.49
CA ARG A 25 -4.32 -1.47 4.41
C ARG A 25 -2.86 -1.15 4.69
N TYR A 26 -2.51 0.13 4.59
CA TYR A 26 -1.22 0.65 5.00
C TYR A 26 -1.38 1.49 6.28
N GLY A 27 -0.43 1.37 7.21
CA GLY A 27 -0.49 2.07 8.49
C GLY A 27 -1.54 1.51 9.46
N PHE A 28 -1.53 0.20 9.72
CA PHE A 28 -2.43 -0.46 10.69
C PHE A 28 -2.02 -0.17 12.16
N LYS A 29 -1.68 1.07 12.51
CA LYS A 29 -1.27 1.51 13.85
C LYS A 29 -1.63 2.98 14.07
N ASN A 30 -1.76 3.41 15.32
CA ASN A 30 -2.00 4.82 15.68
C ASN A 30 -0.83 5.71 15.28
N CYS A 31 0.39 5.28 15.58
CA CYS A 31 1.63 5.90 15.13
C CYS A 31 2.43 4.87 14.33
N VAL A 32 2.75 5.20 13.08
CA VAL A 32 3.50 4.32 12.17
C VAL A 32 4.79 5.01 11.76
N ILE A 33 5.91 4.28 11.83
CA ILE A 33 7.15 4.70 11.18
C ILE A 33 6.96 4.47 9.68
N PRO A 34 7.08 5.49 8.82
CA PRO A 34 6.74 5.36 7.41
C PRO A 34 7.73 4.45 6.69
N THR A 35 7.20 3.50 5.91
CA THR A 35 7.99 2.60 5.05
C THR A 35 7.65 2.73 3.57
N LEU A 36 6.58 3.46 3.24
CA LEU A 36 6.14 3.75 1.87
C LEU A 36 6.26 5.25 1.58
N PHE A 37 6.94 5.60 0.49
CA PHE A 37 7.24 6.97 0.09
C PHE A 37 6.76 7.24 -1.34
N GLY A 38 6.22 8.44 -1.56
CA GLY A 38 5.85 8.93 -2.87
C GLY A 38 7.07 9.33 -3.71
N ARG A 39 6.84 9.65 -4.99
CA ARG A 39 7.89 10.17 -5.89
C ARG A 39 8.44 11.53 -5.47
N ASN A 40 7.70 12.27 -4.65
CA ASN A 40 8.13 13.52 -4.02
C ASN A 40 9.05 13.29 -2.80
N GLY A 41 9.36 12.04 -2.45
CA GLY A 41 10.17 11.71 -1.27
C GLY A 41 9.44 11.87 0.06
N LEU A 42 8.15 12.23 0.05
CA LEU A 42 7.34 12.36 1.26
C LEU A 42 6.70 11.02 1.63
N PRO A 43 6.51 10.75 2.93
CA PRO A 43 5.82 9.54 3.37
C PRO A 43 4.38 9.56 2.90
N VAL A 44 3.89 8.39 2.45
CA VAL A 44 2.49 8.22 2.05
C VAL A 44 1.61 8.18 3.29
N SER A 45 0.47 8.86 3.26
CA SER A 45 -0.55 8.80 4.32
C SER A 45 -1.14 7.39 4.45
N SER A 46 -1.59 7.01 5.65
CA SER A 46 -2.32 5.75 5.86
C SER A 46 -3.55 5.68 4.93
N PHE A 47 -3.77 4.51 4.32
CA PHE A 47 -4.90 4.29 3.42
C PHE A 47 -5.43 2.85 3.51
N ARG A 48 -6.63 2.67 2.96
CA ARG A 48 -7.33 1.39 2.81
C ARG A 48 -7.89 1.28 1.39
N THR A 49 -7.98 0.06 0.86
CA THR A 49 -8.58 -0.20 -0.45
C THR A 49 -9.87 -1.01 -0.37
N ASP A 50 -10.28 -1.45 0.83
CA ASP A 50 -11.58 -2.06 1.04
C ASP A 50 -12.69 -1.01 0.98
N ASN A 51 -13.79 -1.37 0.33
CA ASN A 51 -14.99 -0.56 0.29
C ASN A 51 -15.85 -0.90 1.52
N LEU A 52 -16.17 0.09 2.36
CA LEU A 52 -16.97 -0.11 3.58
C LEU A 52 -18.48 -0.21 3.31
N ASN A 53 -18.90 -0.13 2.04
CA ASN A 53 -20.30 -0.22 1.66
C ASN A 53 -20.69 -1.70 1.54
N ALA A 54 -21.38 -2.20 2.56
CA ALA A 54 -21.79 -3.60 2.67
C ALA A 54 -23.09 -3.96 1.90
N ASN A 55 -23.49 -3.16 0.91
CA ASN A 55 -24.78 -3.29 0.22
C ASN A 55 -24.64 -3.42 -1.31
N GLU A 56 -23.84 -4.38 -1.78
CA GLU A 56 -23.96 -4.95 -3.13
C GLU A 56 -24.09 -6.48 -3.03
#